data_AF-A0A815QIS5-F1
#
_entry.id   AF-A0A815QIS5-F1
#
_cell.length_a   1.000
_cell.length_b   1.000
_cell.length_c   1.000
_cell.angle_alpha   90.00
_cell.angle_beta   90.00
_cell.angle_gamma   90.00
#
_symmetry.space_group_name_H-M   'P 1'
#
loop_
_entity.id
_entity.type
_entity.pdbx_description
1 polymer ?
#
loop_
_entity_poly.entity_id
_entity_poly.type
_entity_poly.pdbx_seq_one_letter_code
_entity_poly.pdbx_strand_id
1 'polypeptide(L)'
;MVLDWIVLEADYTILRDVHEKTDHDGRDKMRVEVKQHYYWIPSKVISIYLSTCVAWQITKPVKNHVVSTAIVSFGFLTRFQIDLIDLRTRPDGEFKRKPGSSTILGEISKFYWCIKDLDVNALELNFDLTQGYL
;
A
#
# COMPACT_ATOMS: atom_id res chain seq x y z
N MET A 1 -44.64 12.89 8.35
CA MET A 1 -44.23 13.37 7.02
C MET A 1 -43.56 14.74 7.02
N VAL A 2 -44.21 15.84 7.44
CA VAL A 2 -43.53 17.16 7.48
C VAL A 2 -42.45 17.22 8.57
N LEU A 3 -42.73 16.68 9.76
CA LEU A 3 -41.77 16.64 10.87
C LEU A 3 -40.53 15.79 10.55
N ASP A 4 -40.70 14.66 9.88
CA ASP A 4 -39.58 13.77 9.52
C ASP A 4 -38.59 14.46 8.57
N TRP A 5 -39.10 15.27 7.64
CA TRP A 5 -38.28 16.02 6.69
C TRP A 5 -37.48 17.14 7.38
N ILE A 6 -38.10 17.86 8.32
CA ILE A 6 -37.43 18.91 9.10
C ILE A 6 -36.30 18.33 9.96
N VAL A 7 -36.51 17.16 10.57
CA VAL A 7 -35.48 16.48 11.38
C VAL A 7 -34.30 16.04 10.53
N LEU A 8 -34.55 15.53 9.31
CA LEU A 8 -33.48 15.14 8.39
C LEU A 8 -32.62 16.32 7.93
N GLU A 9 -33.24 17.44 7.58
CA GLU A 9 -32.52 18.67 7.20
C GLU A 9 -31.66 19.21 8.36
N ALA A 10 -32.20 19.19 9.59
CA ALA A 10 -31.47 19.63 10.77
C ALA A 10 -30.28 18.70 11.11
N ASP A 11 -30.45 17.38 11.01
CA ASP A 11 -29.34 16.44 11.22
C ASP A 11 -28.26 16.63 10.15
N TYR A 12 -28.64 16.91 8.90
CA TYR A 12 -27.70 17.16 7.82
C TYR A 12 -26.84 18.42 8.05
N THR A 13 -27.45 19.53 8.47
CA THR A 13 -26.71 20.76 8.75
C THR A 13 -25.75 20.59 9.92
N ILE A 14 -26.17 19.91 10.99
CA ILE A 14 -25.29 19.58 12.12
C ILE A 14 -24.09 18.75 11.66
N LEU A 15 -24.32 17.71 10.85
CA LEU A 15 -23.25 16.85 10.35
C LEU A 15 -22.28 17.63 9.45
N ARG A 16 -22.79 18.53 8.59
CA ARG A 16 -21.95 19.39 7.75
C ARG A 16 -21.08 20.31 8.59
N ASP A 17 -21.67 21.03 9.54
CA ASP A 17 -20.95 22.02 10.33
C ASP A 17 -19.87 21.36 11.21
N VAL A 18 -20.18 20.18 11.78
CA VAL A 18 -19.18 19.37 12.49
C VAL A 18 -18.08 18.89 11.55
N HIS A 19 -18.43 18.43 10.35
CA HIS A 19 -17.45 17.92 9.40
C HIS A 19 -16.48 19.01 8.91
N GLU A 20 -16.99 20.21 8.64
CA GLU A 20 -16.19 21.40 8.31
C GLU A 20 -15.30 21.83 9.49
N LYS A 21 -15.83 21.84 10.72
CA LYS A 21 -15.06 22.15 11.93
C LYS A 21 -13.90 21.18 12.14
N THR A 22 -14.09 19.92 11.77
CA THR A 22 -13.04 18.89 11.84
C THR A 22 -12.11 18.88 10.62
N ASP A 23 -12.20 19.84 9.68
CA ASP A 23 -11.37 19.88 8.46
C ASP A 23 -11.46 18.58 7.63
N HIS A 24 -12.69 18.13 7.38
CA HIS A 24 -12.97 16.90 6.61
C HIS A 24 -12.33 15.62 7.17
N ASP A 25 -12.07 15.58 8.48
CA ASP A 25 -11.49 14.39 9.11
C ASP A 25 -12.42 13.16 9.03
N GLY A 26 -11.83 12.01 9.35
CA GLY A 26 -12.47 10.73 9.22
C GLY A 26 -13.59 10.44 10.21
N ARG A 27 -14.20 9.28 9.95
CA ARG A 27 -15.35 8.73 10.70
C ARG A 27 -15.23 8.80 12.22
N ASP A 28 -14.05 8.49 12.75
CA ASP A 28 -13.92 8.29 14.19
C ASP A 28 -13.87 9.63 14.94
N LYS A 29 -13.23 10.67 14.40
CA LYS A 29 -13.30 12.03 14.98
C LYS A 29 -14.71 12.60 14.91
N MET A 30 -15.36 12.48 13.75
CA MET A 30 -16.74 12.93 13.58
C MET A 30 -17.70 12.23 14.57
N ARG A 31 -17.50 10.92 14.82
CA ARG A 31 -18.31 10.19 15.81
C ARG A 31 -18.10 10.66 17.24
N VAL A 32 -16.88 11.02 17.61
CA VAL A 32 -16.58 11.54 18.95
C VAL A 32 -17.27 12.89 19.14
N GLU A 33 -17.08 13.82 18.21
CA GLU A 33 -17.66 15.16 18.27
C GLU A 33 -19.20 15.13 18.27
N VAL A 34 -19.80 14.33 17.37
CA VAL A 34 -21.25 14.20 17.29
C VAL A 34 -21.82 13.55 18.55
N LYS A 35 -21.18 12.53 19.11
CA LYS A 35 -21.67 11.89 20.35
C LYS A 35 -21.56 12.78 21.58
N GLN A 36 -20.63 13.73 21.60
CA GLN A 36 -20.48 14.68 22.71
C GLN A 36 -21.62 15.70 22.74
N HIS A 37 -22.13 16.11 21.57
CA HIS A 37 -23.08 17.21 21.45
C HIS A 37 -24.50 16.80 20.99
N TYR A 38 -24.65 15.65 20.33
CA TYR A 38 -25.87 15.24 19.63
C TYR A 38 -26.14 13.73 19.81
N TYR A 39 -26.73 13.36 20.95
CA TYR A 39 -26.96 11.95 21.32
C TYR A 39 -27.89 11.19 20.36
N TRP A 40 -28.87 11.87 19.75
CA TRP A 40 -29.90 11.23 18.91
C TRP A 40 -29.40 10.83 17.52
N ILE A 41 -28.23 11.30 17.08
CA ILE A 41 -27.73 11.04 15.72
C ILE A 41 -27.08 9.64 15.66
N PRO A 42 -27.65 8.69 14.89
CA PRO A 42 -27.12 7.34 14.81
C PRO A 42 -25.79 7.31 14.04
N SER A 43 -24.87 6.44 14.47
CA SER A 43 -23.59 6.24 13.77
C SER A 43 -23.73 5.80 12.30
N LYS A 44 -24.87 5.23 11.92
CA LYS A 44 -25.20 4.86 10.54
C LYS A 44 -25.41 6.11 9.67
N VAL A 45 -26.08 7.13 10.19
CA VAL A 45 -26.33 8.40 9.50
C VAL A 45 -25.01 9.13 9.23
N ILE A 46 -24.13 9.18 10.24
CA ILE A 46 -22.76 9.72 10.09
C ILE A 46 -22.00 9.02 8.94
N SER A 47 -22.10 7.68 8.87
CA SER A 47 -21.43 6.91 7.81
C SER A 47 -22.03 7.16 6.42
N ILE A 48 -23.34 7.38 6.31
CA ILE A 48 -23.99 7.76 5.05
C ILE A 48 -23.53 9.15 4.63
N TYR A 49 -23.52 10.12 5.54
CA TYR A 49 -23.03 11.48 5.27
C TYR A 49 -21.56 11.49 4.80
N LEU A 50 -20.67 10.76 5.47
CA LEU A 50 -19.27 10.69 5.04
C LEU A 50 -19.13 10.03 3.66
N SER A 51 -20.04 9.12 3.30
CA SER A 51 -20.07 8.54 1.96
C SER A 51 -20.50 9.53 0.88
N THR A 52 -21.01 10.73 1.20
CA THR A 52 -21.28 11.78 0.21
C THR A 52 -20.16 12.82 0.12
N CYS A 53 -19.21 12.85 1.07
CA CYS A 53 -18.10 13.80 1.06
C CYS A 53 -16.98 13.36 0.09
N VAL A 54 -16.74 14.17 -0.96
CA VAL A 54 -15.69 13.92 -1.95
C VAL A 54 -14.28 14.00 -1.34
N ALA A 55 -14.01 15.00 -0.50
CA ALA A 55 -12.69 15.20 0.10
C ALA A 55 -12.27 13.97 0.94
N TRP A 56 -13.16 13.48 1.79
CA TRP A 56 -12.91 12.28 2.59
C TRP A 56 -12.80 11.01 1.74
N GLN A 57 -13.57 10.90 0.66
CA GLN A 57 -13.48 9.75 -0.24
C GLN A 57 -12.14 9.63 -0.98
N ILE A 58 -11.49 10.75 -1.26
CA ILE A 58 -10.18 10.78 -1.92
C ILE A 58 -9.07 10.42 -0.93
N THR A 59 -9.18 10.89 0.32
CA THR A 59 -8.15 10.68 1.35
C THR A 59 -8.27 9.34 2.07
N LYS A 60 -9.44 8.70 2.06
CA LYS A 60 -9.63 7.41 2.75
C LYS A 60 -8.68 6.35 2.16
N PRO A 61 -7.93 5.62 3.00
CA PRO A 61 -7.10 4.53 2.53
C PRO A 61 -8.00 3.43 1.95
N VAL A 62 -7.79 3.09 0.68
CA VAL A 62 -8.44 1.94 0.07
C VAL A 62 -7.83 0.68 0.70
N LYS A 63 -8.64 -0.07 1.44
CA LYS A 63 -8.24 -1.39 1.96
C LYS A 63 -8.21 -2.39 0.81
N ASN A 64 -7.14 -2.37 0.01
CA ASN A 64 -6.89 -3.37 -1.01
C ASN A 64 -6.44 -4.68 -0.34
N HIS A 65 -7.39 -5.44 0.22
CA HIS A 65 -7.15 -6.81 0.66
C HIS A 65 -7.27 -7.77 -0.54
N VAL A 66 -6.40 -7.60 -1.52
CA VAL A 66 -6.08 -8.68 -2.45
C VAL A 66 -4.63 -9.01 -2.21
N VAL A 67 -4.41 -9.98 -1.31
CA VAL A 67 -3.09 -10.57 -1.14
C VAL A 67 -2.85 -11.40 -2.39
N SER A 68 -1.91 -10.98 -3.26
CA SER A 68 -1.51 -11.81 -4.37
C SER A 68 -0.89 -13.09 -3.79
N THR A 69 -1.34 -14.25 -4.27
CA THR A 69 -0.71 -15.51 -3.91
C THR A 69 0.74 -15.50 -4.39
N ALA A 70 1.64 -16.10 -3.60
CA ALA A 70 3.04 -16.26 -3.99
C ALA A 70 3.14 -16.93 -5.37
N ILE A 71 4.15 -16.54 -6.12
CA ILE A 71 4.36 -17.09 -7.46
C ILE A 71 4.97 -18.48 -7.33
N VAL A 72 4.25 -19.50 -7.81
CA VAL A 72 4.69 -20.90 -7.78
C VAL A 72 5.07 -21.36 -9.19
N SER A 73 6.22 -22.01 -9.33
CA SER A 73 6.61 -22.71 -10.56
C SER A 73 6.83 -24.20 -10.30
N PHE A 74 6.47 -25.04 -11.25
CA PHE A 74 6.69 -26.48 -11.21
C PHE A 74 7.86 -26.85 -12.13
N GLY A 75 8.88 -27.53 -11.60
CA GLY A 75 10.09 -27.92 -12.34
C GLY A 75 11.36 -27.20 -11.84
N PHE A 76 12.52 -27.81 -12.10
CA PHE A 76 13.82 -27.24 -11.76
C PHE A 76 14.21 -26.17 -12.81
N LEU A 77 14.73 -25.02 -12.36
CA LEU A 77 15.17 -23.90 -13.23
C LEU A 77 14.10 -23.32 -14.18
N THR A 78 12.82 -23.64 -14.00
CA THR A 78 11.74 -23.08 -14.85
C THR A 78 11.45 -21.61 -14.57
N ARG A 79 11.89 -21.11 -13.41
CA ARG A 79 11.71 -19.71 -13.00
C ARG A 79 12.86 -19.25 -12.13
N PHE A 80 13.23 -17.99 -12.33
CA PHE A 80 14.21 -17.27 -11.52
C PHE A 80 13.62 -15.92 -11.12
N GLN A 81 13.70 -15.58 -9.83
CA GLN A 81 13.36 -14.25 -9.34
C GLN A 81 14.66 -13.51 -9.03
N ILE A 82 14.84 -12.37 -9.70
CA ILE A 82 15.99 -11.48 -9.53
C ILE A 82 15.49 -10.21 -8.86
N ASP A 83 16.01 -9.93 -7.67
CA ASP A 83 15.71 -8.69 -6.96
C ASP A 83 16.99 -7.87 -6.79
N LEU A 84 16.90 -6.58 -7.15
CA LEU A 84 17.93 -5.60 -6.86
C LEU A 84 17.71 -5.09 -5.45
N ILE A 85 18.70 -5.31 -4.57
CA ILE A 85 18.64 -4.86 -3.19
C ILE A 85 19.82 -3.92 -2.95
N ASP A 86 19.51 -2.71 -2.48
CA ASP A 86 20.54 -1.76 -2.06
C ASP A 86 21.06 -2.14 -0.66
N LEU A 87 22.09 -2.97 -0.63
CA LEU A 87 22.79 -3.33 0.61
C LEU A 87 23.70 -2.18 1.08
N ARG A 88 23.16 -1.26 1.87
CA ARG A 88 23.95 -0.25 2.58
C ARG A 88 24.50 -0.80 3.90
N THR A 89 25.40 -1.78 3.84
CA THR A 89 26.12 -2.23 5.03
C THR A 89 27.34 -1.36 5.27
N ARG A 90 27.63 -1.05 6.54
CA ARG A 90 28.95 -0.54 6.94
C ARG A 90 30.01 -1.57 6.52
N PRO A 91 31.16 -1.16 5.96
CA PRO A 91 32.24 -2.10 5.66
C PRO A 91 32.69 -2.76 6.96
N ASP A 92 32.64 -4.08 6.99
CA ASP A 92 33.21 -4.90 8.06
C ASP A 92 34.55 -5.46 7.56
N GLY A 93 35.63 -5.07 8.24
CA GLY A 93 37.00 -5.47 7.88
C GLY A 93 37.47 -5.01 6.49
N GLU A 94 38.02 -5.95 5.73
CA GLU A 94 38.73 -5.73 4.45
C GLU A 94 37.79 -5.47 3.25
N PHE A 95 36.48 -5.68 3.40
CA PHE A 95 35.52 -5.50 2.30
C PHE A 95 35.16 -4.03 2.08
N LYS A 96 35.94 -3.35 1.25
CA LYS A 96 35.64 -1.99 0.78
C LYS A 96 34.65 -2.02 -0.39
N ARG A 97 33.42 -1.58 -0.16
CA ARG A 97 32.41 -1.40 -1.22
C ARG A 97 32.86 -0.28 -2.16
N LYS A 98 32.79 -0.49 -3.48
CA LYS A 98 32.97 0.60 -4.45
C LYS A 98 31.74 1.52 -4.41
N PRO A 99 31.90 2.86 -4.41
CA PRO A 99 30.78 3.78 -4.51
C PRO A 99 29.98 3.47 -5.79
N GLY A 100 28.66 3.28 -5.64
CA GLY A 100 27.76 2.99 -6.77
C GLY A 100 27.57 1.50 -7.12
N SER A 101 28.16 0.55 -6.37
CA SER A 101 27.88 -0.88 -6.63
C SER A 101 26.50 -1.30 -6.08
N SER A 102 25.74 -2.02 -6.90
CA SER A 102 24.49 -2.68 -6.51
C SER A 102 24.73 -4.15 -6.22
N THR A 103 23.85 -4.77 -5.42
CA THR A 103 23.91 -6.21 -5.13
C THR A 103 22.67 -6.87 -5.67
N ILE A 104 22.87 -7.95 -6.42
CA ILE A 104 21.78 -8.76 -6.96
C ILE A 104 21.61 -9.99 -6.09
N LEU A 105 20.41 -10.20 -5.56
CA LEU A 105 20.00 -11.46 -4.96
C LEU A 105 19.09 -12.19 -5.95
N GLY A 106 19.46 -13.43 -6.24
CA GLY A 106 18.66 -14.33 -7.07
C GLY A 106 18.16 -15.51 -6.27
N GLU A 107 16.90 -15.89 -6.45
CA GLU A 107 16.32 -17.12 -5.92
C GLU A 107 16.01 -18.11 -7.04
N ILE A 108 16.67 -19.27 -7.02
CA ILE A 108 16.37 -20.41 -7.88
C ILE A 108 15.85 -21.54 -7.01
N SER A 109 14.59 -21.94 -7.13
CA SER A 109 14.12 -23.19 -6.51
C SER A 109 14.51 -23.34 -5.03
N LYS A 110 14.49 -22.24 -4.24
CA LYS A 110 14.96 -22.11 -2.84
C LYS A 110 16.48 -22.04 -2.59
N PHE A 111 17.29 -21.92 -3.63
CA PHE A 111 18.71 -21.61 -3.54
C PHE A 111 18.93 -20.10 -3.74
N TYR A 112 19.72 -19.50 -2.86
CA TYR A 112 20.07 -18.08 -2.93
C TYR A 112 21.50 -17.90 -3.44
N TRP A 113 21.66 -16.96 -4.36
CA TRP A 113 22.95 -16.52 -4.86
C TRP A 113 23.05 -14.99 -4.78
N CYS A 114 24.23 -14.49 -4.44
CA CYS A 114 24.50 -13.07 -4.23
C CYS A 114 25.70 -12.64 -5.06
N ILE A 115 25.51 -11.72 -6.00
CA ILE A 115 26.61 -11.06 -6.72
C ILE A 115 26.90 -9.73 -6.05
N LYS A 116 28.11 -9.60 -5.50
CA LYS A 116 28.63 -8.33 -5.02
C LYS A 116 29.42 -7.65 -6.14
N ASP A 117 29.36 -6.32 -6.18
CA ASP A 117 30.19 -5.48 -7.05
C ASP A 117 30.02 -5.72 -8.56
N LEU A 118 28.77 -5.88 -8.99
CA LEU A 118 28.42 -5.97 -10.40
C LEU A 118 28.58 -4.60 -11.08
N ASP A 119 29.44 -4.52 -12.09
CA ASP A 119 29.51 -3.37 -12.99
C ASP A 119 28.32 -3.45 -13.96
N VAL A 120 27.33 -2.60 -13.75
CA VAL A 120 26.11 -2.55 -14.56
C VAL A 120 26.36 -2.21 -16.04
N ASN A 121 27.54 -1.67 -16.37
CA ASN A 121 27.92 -1.38 -17.76
C ASN A 121 28.51 -2.60 -18.50
N ALA A 122 28.83 -3.68 -17.78
CA ALA A 122 29.34 -4.93 -18.34
C ALA A 122 28.23 -5.96 -18.65
N LEU A 123 26.97 -5.61 -18.42
CA LEU A 123 25.83 -6.52 -18.55
C LEU A 123 25.28 -6.54 -19.99
N GLU A 124 26.01 -7.16 -20.93
CA GLU A 124 25.36 -7.67 -22.15
C GLU A 124 24.54 -8.92 -21.77
N LEU A 125 23.25 -8.72 -21.48
CA LEU A 125 22.29 -9.82 -21.27
C LEU A 125 21.92 -10.45 -22.62
N ASN A 126 22.79 -11.31 -23.15
CA ASN A 126 22.40 -12.27 -24.18
C ASN A 126 21.68 -13.46 -23.51
N PHE A 127 20.36 -13.36 -23.36
CA PHE A 127 19.51 -14.52 -23.09
C PHE A 127 19.32 -15.30 -24.39
N ASP A 128 20.27 -16.20 -24.70
CA ASP A 128 20.01 -17.23 -25.70
C ASP A 128 19.25 -18.39 -25.04
N LEU A 129 17.94 -18.46 -25.29
CA LEU A 129 17.07 -19.54 -24.84
C LEU A 129 17.06 -20.74 -25.79
N THR A 130 17.99 -20.83 -26.75
CA THR A 130 18.06 -21.97 -27.66
C THR A 130 19.14 -22.97 -27.27
N GLN A 131 18.83 -23.82 -26.30
CA GLN A 131 19.34 -25.20 -26.31
C GLN A 131 18.42 -26.10 -25.48
N GLY A 132 17.27 -26.40 -26.08
CA GLY A 132 16.51 -27.60 -25.72
C GLY A 132 17.36 -28.82 -26.08
N TYR A 133 17.89 -29.48 -25.06
CA TYR A 133 18.46 -30.82 -25.21
C TYR A 133 17.34 -31.84 -25.01
N LEU A 134 17.05 -32.53 -26.13
CA LEU A 134 16.48 -33.88 -26.33
C LEU A 134 15.55 -34.46 -25.26
#